data_AF-A0AA95KE45-F1
#
_entry.id   AF-A0AA95KE45-F1
#
_cell.length_a   1.000
_cell.length_b   1.000
_cell.length_c   1.000
_cell.angle_alpha   90.00
_cell.angle_beta   90.00
_cell.angle_gamma   90.00
#
_symmetry.space_group_name_H-M   'P 1'
#
loop_
_entity.id
_entity.type
_entity.pdbx_description
1 polymer ?
#
loop_
_entity_poly.entity_id
_entity_poly.type
_entity_poly.pdbx_seq_one_letter_code
_entity_poly.pdbx_strand_id
1 'polypeptide(L)'
;MAQVFITKSHLENIARLISYQSIDVNHIRGFYESRFLGFFSTPELNTLTAVSLVLESIKDEELKIKIITLHDNAKARIEKYNKNENSRWIYVGSKPAYHHDEKCISLYSTYENYEIPVEIPEDKIKDYRTFFLNNIDEYTNKRDVFFAKVELKFNVRINNVKEVHKENSGRQSLNVFTGGHKQILSEISNIIEEMHKYKNQSNEVKRIISNTGFNTKKALKHPLYNESHEIIREWDNYKTKLKDLIIQDLTSIIAPEYKFDHDFLEELGFKKCSKCF
;
A
#
# COMPACT_ATOMS: atom_id res chain seq x y z
N MET A 1 16.17 23.70 3.65
CA MET A 1 15.57 22.74 2.69
C MET A 1 14.09 22.65 2.96
N ALA A 2 13.25 22.68 1.92
CA ALA A 2 11.79 22.71 2.08
C ALA A 2 11.28 21.34 2.54
N GLN A 3 10.51 21.35 3.63
CA GLN A 3 9.99 20.15 4.29
C GLN A 3 8.72 19.67 3.58
N VAL A 4 8.66 18.39 3.22
CA VAL A 4 7.55 17.80 2.46
C VAL A 4 7.08 16.45 3.03
N PHE A 5 5.81 16.14 2.76
CA PHE A 5 5.08 14.99 3.29
C PHE A 5 4.71 14.00 2.18
N ILE A 6 4.70 12.71 2.53
CA ILE A 6 4.25 11.62 1.66
C ILE A 6 3.29 10.69 2.42
N THR A 7 2.44 9.98 1.69
CA THR A 7 1.58 8.96 2.28
C THR A 7 2.39 7.76 2.76
N LYS A 8 1.85 6.98 3.70
CA LYS A 8 2.43 5.69 4.09
C LYS A 8 2.58 4.73 2.90
N SER A 9 1.62 4.70 1.98
CA SER A 9 1.73 3.88 0.78
C SER A 9 2.93 4.29 -0.08
N HIS A 10 3.25 5.59 -0.13
CA HIS A 10 4.45 6.08 -0.82
C HIS A 10 5.72 5.67 -0.09
N LEU A 11 5.76 5.76 1.25
CA LEU A 11 6.88 5.25 2.06
C LEU A 11 7.13 3.76 1.79
N GLU A 12 6.08 2.93 1.85
CA GLU A 12 6.18 1.50 1.54
C GLU A 12 6.61 1.25 0.09
N ASN A 13 6.22 2.11 -0.86
CA ASN A 13 6.67 2.00 -2.25
C ASN A 13 8.17 2.31 -2.40
N ILE A 14 8.69 3.30 -1.68
CA ILE A 14 10.13 3.58 -1.63
C ILE A 14 10.86 2.39 -1.00
N ALA A 15 10.33 1.84 0.10
CA ALA A 15 10.90 0.68 0.78
C ALA A 15 11.02 -0.55 -0.16
N ARG A 16 10.10 -0.74 -1.10
CA ARG A 16 10.18 -1.81 -2.12
C ARG A 16 11.32 -1.66 -3.12
N LEU A 17 11.91 -0.48 -3.24
CA LEU A 17 13.08 -0.25 -4.09
C LEU A 17 14.34 -0.86 -3.47
N ILE A 18 14.35 -1.03 -2.15
CA ILE A 18 15.43 -1.69 -1.43
C ILE A 18 15.30 -3.20 -1.70
N SER A 19 16.30 -3.77 -2.37
CA SER A 19 16.29 -5.20 -2.70
C SER A 19 16.29 -6.05 -1.42
N TYR A 20 15.40 -7.04 -1.37
CA TYR A 20 15.34 -8.01 -0.27
C TYR A 20 16.64 -8.80 -0.07
N GLN A 21 17.48 -8.91 -1.11
CA GLN A 21 18.79 -9.56 -1.02
C GLN A 21 19.83 -8.72 -0.27
N SER A 22 19.58 -7.42 -0.11
CA SER A 22 20.45 -6.46 0.56
C SER A 22 19.97 -6.05 1.96
N ILE A 23 18.87 -6.65 2.44
CA ILE A 23 18.25 -6.31 3.72
C ILE A 23 18.61 -7.37 4.77
N ASP A 24 19.22 -6.93 5.87
CA ASP A 24 19.37 -7.75 7.07
C ASP A 24 18.14 -7.60 7.98
N VAL A 25 17.32 -8.65 8.07
CA VAL A 25 16.14 -8.68 8.96
C VAL A 25 16.48 -8.55 10.44
N ASN A 26 17.74 -8.73 10.84
CA ASN A 26 18.14 -8.49 12.22
C ASN A 26 18.17 -7.00 12.57
N HIS A 27 18.26 -6.11 11.56
CA HIS A 27 18.22 -4.67 11.79
C HIS A 27 16.95 -4.25 12.54
N ILE A 28 15.77 -4.73 12.13
CA ILE A 28 14.52 -4.41 12.83
C ILE A 28 14.41 -5.06 14.22
N ARG A 29 15.14 -6.15 14.46
CA ARG A 29 15.21 -6.78 15.79
C ARG A 29 15.97 -5.92 16.81
N GLY A 30 16.76 -4.94 16.36
CA GLY A 30 17.35 -3.93 17.23
C GLY A 30 16.31 -2.99 17.86
N PHE A 31 15.14 -2.84 17.24
CA PHE A 31 14.08 -1.93 17.71
C PHE A 31 13.00 -2.64 18.54
N TYR A 32 12.78 -3.94 18.33
CA TYR A 32 11.66 -4.66 18.91
C TYR A 32 12.03 -6.02 19.48
N GLU A 33 11.36 -6.38 20.57
CA GLU A 33 11.41 -7.73 21.11
C GLU A 33 10.92 -8.76 20.09
N SER A 34 11.53 -9.95 20.08
CA SER A 34 11.19 -11.04 19.15
C SER A 34 9.71 -11.42 19.15
N ARG A 35 9.00 -11.28 20.28
CA ARG A 35 7.56 -11.56 20.38
C ARG A 35 6.70 -10.66 19.50
N PHE A 36 7.13 -9.42 19.25
CA PHE A 36 6.38 -8.48 18.41
C PHE A 36 6.51 -8.79 16.92
N LEU A 37 7.61 -9.44 16.55
CA LEU A 37 7.93 -9.77 15.15
C LEU A 37 7.50 -11.19 14.75
N GLY A 38 7.16 -12.05 15.72
CA GLY A 38 6.89 -13.48 15.51
C GLY A 38 5.67 -13.83 14.65
N PHE A 39 4.81 -12.85 14.34
CA PHE A 39 3.61 -13.04 13.52
C PHE A 39 3.83 -12.71 12.03
N PHE A 40 4.97 -12.13 11.70
CA PHE A 40 5.31 -11.73 10.34
C PHE A 40 6.11 -12.81 9.62
N SER A 41 5.79 -12.98 8.35
CA SER A 41 6.58 -13.74 7.40
C SER A 41 7.86 -12.98 7.04
N THR A 42 8.86 -13.67 6.50
CA THR A 42 10.11 -13.02 6.05
C THR A 42 9.87 -11.86 5.09
N PRO A 43 8.96 -11.93 4.09
CA PRO A 43 8.66 -10.79 3.23
C PRO A 43 8.07 -9.58 3.99
N GLU A 44 7.27 -9.82 5.03
CA GLU A 44 6.71 -8.76 5.86
C GLU A 44 7.79 -8.12 6.75
N LEU A 45 8.67 -8.93 7.35
CA LEU A 45 9.82 -8.44 8.10
C LEU A 45 10.75 -7.62 7.21
N ASN A 46 11.05 -8.11 6.01
CA ASN A 46 11.85 -7.37 5.03
C ASN A 46 11.22 -6.01 4.69
N THR A 47 9.89 -5.95 4.57
CA THR A 47 9.18 -4.70 4.31
C THR A 47 9.35 -3.72 5.47
N LEU A 48 9.18 -4.19 6.72
CA LEU A 48 9.36 -3.35 7.89
C LEU A 48 10.80 -2.87 8.06
N THR A 49 11.79 -3.73 7.81
CA THR A 49 13.21 -3.34 7.81
C THR A 49 13.52 -2.34 6.69
N ALA A 50 12.98 -2.54 5.50
CA ALA A 50 13.15 -1.58 4.42
C ALA A 50 12.56 -0.21 4.79
N VAL A 51 11.40 -0.20 5.45
CA VAL A 51 10.81 1.04 5.98
C VAL A 51 11.74 1.72 6.98
N SER A 52 12.31 1.00 7.96
CA SER A 52 13.24 1.62 8.91
C SER A 52 14.47 2.23 8.22
N LEU A 53 15.03 1.54 7.22
CA LEU A 53 16.17 2.06 6.44
C LEU A 53 15.82 3.33 5.64
N VAL A 54 14.62 3.42 5.06
CA VAL A 54 14.15 4.65 4.39
C VAL A 54 13.95 5.79 5.40
N LEU A 55 13.50 5.49 6.62
CA LEU A 55 13.37 6.50 7.66
C LEU A 55 14.75 6.98 8.15
N GLU A 56 15.70 6.07 8.31
CA GLU A 56 17.08 6.38 8.69
C GLU A 56 17.76 7.23 7.61
N SER A 57 17.50 6.94 6.33
CA SER A 57 18.05 7.71 5.22
C SER A 57 17.59 9.16 5.22
N ILE A 58 16.54 9.55 5.94
CA ILE A 58 16.18 10.98 6.08
C ILE A 58 17.36 11.78 6.66
N LYS A 59 18.15 11.16 7.54
CA LYS A 59 19.29 11.78 8.24
C LYS A 59 20.65 11.29 7.73
N ASP A 60 20.69 10.24 6.91
CA ASP A 60 21.91 9.59 6.43
C ASP A 60 22.01 9.70 4.90
N GLU A 61 22.94 10.54 4.43
CA GLU A 61 23.17 10.79 3.01
C GLU A 61 23.71 9.56 2.25
N GLU A 62 24.50 8.70 2.89
CA GLU A 62 25.02 7.49 2.24
C GLU A 62 23.87 6.52 1.95
N LEU A 63 22.95 6.36 2.91
CA LEU A 63 21.74 5.59 2.71
C LEU A 63 20.83 6.18 1.63
N LYS A 64 20.70 7.51 1.52
CA LYS A 64 19.94 8.15 0.43
C LYS A 64 20.52 7.78 -0.93
N ILE A 65 21.83 7.97 -1.12
CA ILE A 65 22.53 7.68 -2.38
C ILE A 65 22.34 6.21 -2.76
N LYS A 66 22.44 5.30 -1.78
CA LYS A 66 22.21 3.87 -1.99
C LYS A 66 20.77 3.59 -2.46
N ILE A 67 19.78 4.19 -1.83
CA ILE A 67 18.37 4.04 -2.22
C ILE A 67 18.12 4.60 -3.63
N ILE A 68 18.68 5.77 -3.96
CA ILE A 68 18.58 6.37 -5.30
C ILE A 68 19.22 5.47 -6.36
N THR A 69 20.42 4.96 -6.09
CA THR A 69 21.12 4.04 -7.02
C THR A 69 20.30 2.76 -7.26
N LEU A 70 19.71 2.19 -6.20
CA LEU A 70 18.81 1.04 -6.32
C LEU A 70 17.53 1.40 -7.08
N HIS A 71 16.99 2.60 -6.84
CA HIS A 71 15.85 3.12 -7.57
C HIS A 71 16.14 3.23 -9.07
N ASP A 72 17.26 3.79 -9.50
CA ASP A 72 17.56 3.93 -10.94
C ASP A 72 17.68 2.56 -11.63
N ASN A 73 18.29 1.59 -10.96
CA ASN A 73 18.33 0.20 -11.41
C ASN A 73 16.92 -0.42 -11.51
N ALA A 74 16.01 -0.07 -10.61
CA ALA A 74 14.61 -0.51 -10.61
C ALA A 74 13.75 0.26 -11.62
N LYS A 75 13.99 1.55 -11.80
CA LYS A 75 13.30 2.47 -12.72
C LYS A 75 13.46 2.01 -14.15
N ALA A 76 14.66 1.56 -14.55
CA ALA A 76 14.86 0.93 -15.85
C ALA A 76 13.96 -0.32 -16.08
N ARG A 77 13.63 -1.07 -15.00
CA ARG A 77 12.74 -2.25 -15.04
C ARG A 77 11.26 -1.85 -14.99
N ILE A 78 10.93 -0.80 -14.23
CA ILE A 78 9.58 -0.29 -14.02
C ILE A 78 9.11 0.58 -15.18
N GLU A 79 9.95 1.40 -15.81
CA GLU A 79 9.59 2.19 -17.01
C GLU A 79 9.27 1.28 -18.20
N LYS A 80 9.91 0.11 -18.28
CA LYS A 80 9.55 -0.96 -19.21
C LYS A 80 8.14 -1.54 -18.94
N TYR A 81 7.63 -1.42 -17.71
CA TYR A 81 6.34 -1.95 -17.26
C TYR A 81 5.24 -0.86 -17.14
N ASN A 82 5.59 0.39 -16.85
CA ASN A 82 4.69 1.52 -16.59
C ASN A 82 4.33 2.33 -17.86
N LYS A 83 5.03 2.11 -18.98
CA LYS A 83 4.53 2.47 -20.31
C LYS A 83 3.47 1.50 -20.83
N ASN A 84 2.80 0.75 -19.95
CA ASN A 84 1.72 -0.13 -20.36
C ASN A 84 0.44 0.69 -20.55
N GLU A 85 0.36 1.38 -21.69
CA GLU A 85 -0.87 2.01 -22.19
C GLU A 85 -2.03 1.00 -22.29
N ASN A 86 -1.70 -0.30 -22.37
CA ASN A 86 -2.63 -1.42 -22.36
C ASN A 86 -2.99 -1.88 -20.94
N SER A 87 -2.61 -1.13 -19.89
CA SER A 87 -3.14 -1.39 -18.55
C SER A 87 -4.67 -1.27 -18.59
N ARG A 88 -5.35 -2.29 -18.10
CA ARG A 88 -6.82 -2.33 -18.02
C ARG A 88 -7.36 -1.57 -16.82
N TRP A 89 -6.77 -0.43 -16.49
CA TRP A 89 -7.28 0.47 -15.44
C TRP A 89 -7.81 1.76 -16.06
N ILE A 90 -8.92 2.28 -15.52
CA ILE A 90 -9.48 3.58 -15.92
C ILE A 90 -8.52 4.69 -15.51
N TYR A 91 -8.17 4.79 -14.23
CA TYR A 91 -7.13 5.71 -13.77
C TYR A 91 -5.77 5.00 -13.86
N VAL A 92 -4.98 5.35 -14.87
CA VAL A 92 -3.59 4.88 -14.98
C VAL A 92 -2.77 5.59 -13.90
N GLY A 93 -1.98 4.83 -13.14
CA GLY A 93 -1.16 5.37 -12.06
C GLY A 93 -0.26 6.50 -12.57
N SER A 94 -0.38 7.69 -11.97
CA SER A 94 0.54 8.80 -12.22
C SER A 94 1.76 8.71 -11.30
N LYS A 95 2.81 9.49 -11.60
CA LYS A 95 3.93 9.66 -10.65
C LYS A 95 3.38 10.02 -9.25
N PRO A 96 3.86 9.36 -8.18
CA PRO A 96 3.39 9.67 -6.83
C PRO A 96 3.69 11.13 -6.49
N ALA A 97 2.81 11.76 -5.71
CA ALA A 97 2.97 13.15 -5.32
C ALA A 97 3.51 13.29 -3.89
N TYR A 98 4.33 14.32 -3.66
CA TYR A 98 4.68 14.83 -2.33
C TYR A 98 3.94 16.14 -2.05
N HIS A 99 3.75 16.47 -0.77
CA HIS A 99 2.88 17.54 -0.31
C HIS A 99 3.64 18.54 0.58
N HIS A 100 3.43 19.85 0.42
CA HIS A 100 4.02 20.85 1.31
C HIS A 100 3.17 21.06 2.56
N ASP A 101 1.85 20.90 2.43
CA ASP A 101 0.88 21.01 3.51
C ASP A 101 0.47 19.61 4.00
N GLU A 102 0.67 19.34 5.28
CA GLU A 102 0.22 18.11 5.96
C GLU A 102 -1.31 17.94 5.88
N LYS A 103 -2.07 19.05 5.79
CA LYS A 103 -3.54 19.07 5.76
C LYS A 103 -4.13 19.01 4.35
N CYS A 104 -3.31 18.77 3.33
CA CYS A 104 -3.75 18.74 1.94
C CYS A 104 -4.83 17.67 1.71
N ILE A 105 -5.98 18.04 1.16
CA ILE A 105 -7.12 17.12 0.92
C ILE A 105 -6.73 15.88 0.09
N SER A 106 -5.78 16.02 -0.85
CA SER A 106 -5.30 14.91 -1.68
C SER A 106 -4.44 13.90 -0.92
N LEU A 107 -3.91 14.26 0.26
CA LEU A 107 -3.23 13.34 1.16
C LEU A 107 -4.23 12.37 1.82
N TYR A 108 -5.48 12.82 2.00
CA TYR A 108 -6.56 12.13 2.70
C TYR A 108 -7.60 11.49 1.78
N SER A 109 -7.61 11.81 0.48
CA SER A 109 -8.61 11.32 -0.46
C SER A 109 -8.52 9.82 -0.66
N THR A 110 -9.64 9.10 -0.56
CA THR A 110 -9.73 7.66 -0.85
C THR A 110 -9.27 7.34 -2.27
N TYR A 111 -8.62 6.18 -2.45
CA TYR A 111 -8.26 5.70 -3.77
C TYR A 111 -9.40 4.86 -4.33
N GLU A 112 -9.89 5.24 -5.51
CA GLU A 112 -10.87 4.48 -6.27
C GLU A 112 -10.35 4.27 -7.70
N ASN A 113 -10.53 3.06 -8.21
CA ASN A 113 -10.23 2.75 -9.60
C ASN A 113 -11.13 1.64 -10.14
N TYR A 114 -11.21 1.57 -11.46
CA TYR A 114 -12.11 0.69 -12.19
C TYR A 114 -11.29 -0.13 -13.19
N GLU A 115 -11.47 -1.46 -13.17
CA GLU A 115 -10.82 -2.35 -14.13
C GLU A 115 -11.64 -2.40 -15.43
N ILE A 116 -11.00 -2.10 -16.55
CA ILE A 116 -11.57 -2.18 -17.90
C ILE A 116 -11.90 -3.66 -18.18
N PRO A 117 -13.18 -4.00 -18.41
CA PRO A 117 -13.61 -5.39 -18.60
C PRO A 117 -12.86 -6.07 -19.74
N VAL A 118 -12.58 -7.37 -19.58
CA VAL A 118 -11.81 -8.18 -20.54
C VAL A 118 -12.44 -8.21 -21.94
N GLU A 119 -13.74 -8.00 -22.00
CA GLU A 119 -14.55 -7.92 -23.22
C GLU A 119 -14.18 -6.70 -24.07
N ILE A 120 -13.65 -5.63 -23.47
CA ILE A 120 -13.12 -4.48 -24.23
C ILE A 120 -11.84 -4.91 -24.97
N PRO A 121 -11.77 -4.79 -26.30
CA PRO A 121 -10.57 -5.12 -27.08
C PRO A 121 -9.35 -4.28 -26.65
N GLU A 122 -8.15 -4.85 -26.75
CA GLU A 122 -6.90 -4.19 -26.36
C GLU A 122 -6.67 -2.86 -27.12
N ASP A 123 -7.00 -2.81 -28.41
CA ASP A 123 -6.91 -1.62 -29.26
C ASP A 123 -7.95 -0.54 -28.91
N LYS A 124 -8.97 -0.87 -28.11
CA LYS A 124 -10.04 0.04 -27.66
C LYS A 124 -9.88 0.50 -26.21
N ILE A 125 -8.84 0.08 -25.50
CA ILE A 125 -8.61 0.44 -24.08
C ILE A 125 -8.59 1.96 -23.86
N LYS A 126 -7.89 2.73 -24.71
CA LYS A 126 -7.80 4.19 -24.57
C LYS A 126 -9.14 4.89 -24.83
N ASP A 127 -9.87 4.42 -25.83
CA ASP A 127 -11.18 4.96 -26.20
C ASP A 127 -12.22 4.66 -25.10
N TYR A 128 -12.19 3.45 -24.55
CA TYR A 128 -13.05 3.05 -23.44
C TYR A 128 -12.75 3.87 -22.19
N ARG A 129 -11.48 4.07 -21.86
CA ARG A 129 -11.08 4.92 -20.73
C ARG A 129 -11.65 6.34 -20.85
N THR A 130 -11.49 6.96 -22.01
CA THR A 130 -12.02 8.30 -22.28
C THR A 130 -13.55 8.31 -22.20
N PHE A 131 -14.20 7.30 -22.77
CA PHE A 131 -15.65 7.15 -22.69
C PHE A 131 -16.15 7.00 -21.24
N PHE A 132 -15.50 6.15 -20.44
CA PHE A 132 -15.86 5.91 -19.05
C PHE A 132 -15.77 7.20 -18.23
N LEU A 133 -14.66 7.93 -18.34
CA LEU A 133 -14.47 9.20 -17.60
C LEU A 133 -15.52 10.25 -17.98
N ASN A 134 -15.92 10.30 -19.24
CA ASN A 134 -16.95 11.22 -19.72
C ASN A 134 -18.38 10.80 -19.35
N ASN A 135 -18.59 9.56 -18.90
CA ASN A 135 -19.91 9.01 -18.54
C ASN A 135 -19.90 8.42 -17.11
N ILE A 136 -19.00 8.89 -16.24
CA ILE A 136 -18.83 8.33 -14.89
C ILE A 136 -20.07 8.58 -14.03
N ASP A 137 -20.75 9.70 -14.22
CA ASP A 137 -21.99 10.01 -13.51
C ASP A 137 -23.10 9.02 -13.88
N GLU A 138 -23.19 8.58 -15.14
CA GLU A 138 -24.11 7.52 -15.53
C GLU A 138 -23.68 6.16 -15.02
N TYR A 139 -22.38 5.85 -14.97
CA TYR A 139 -21.92 4.63 -14.33
C TYR A 139 -22.31 4.59 -12.85
N THR A 140 -22.19 5.70 -12.13
CA THR A 140 -22.52 5.78 -10.70
C THR A 140 -24.03 5.72 -10.45
N ASN A 141 -24.82 6.44 -11.24
CA ASN A 141 -26.25 6.64 -10.94
C ASN A 141 -27.21 5.82 -11.82
N LYS A 142 -26.77 5.34 -12.98
CA LYS A 142 -27.61 4.72 -14.04
C LYS A 142 -26.84 3.62 -14.80
N ARG A 143 -26.35 2.60 -14.08
CA ARG A 143 -25.47 1.53 -14.63
C ARG A 143 -26.02 0.86 -15.90
N ASP A 144 -27.32 0.57 -15.95
CA ASP A 144 -27.92 -0.09 -17.12
C ASP A 144 -27.81 0.79 -18.39
N VAL A 145 -28.00 2.11 -18.25
CA VAL A 145 -27.85 3.08 -19.34
C VAL A 145 -26.38 3.14 -19.76
N PHE A 146 -25.47 3.13 -18.80
CA PHE A 146 -24.04 3.10 -19.08
C PHE A 146 -23.65 1.84 -19.88
N PHE A 147 -24.07 0.66 -19.45
CA PHE A 147 -23.76 -0.60 -20.14
C PHE A 147 -24.39 -0.68 -21.53
N ALA A 148 -25.62 -0.20 -21.72
CA ALA A 148 -26.24 -0.09 -23.04
C ALA A 148 -25.44 0.83 -23.97
N LYS A 149 -24.96 1.98 -23.49
CA LYS A 149 -24.09 2.88 -24.27
C LYS A 149 -22.75 2.23 -24.61
N VAL A 150 -22.18 1.43 -23.71
CA VAL A 150 -20.96 0.66 -23.98
C VAL A 150 -21.22 -0.34 -25.10
N GLU A 151 -22.31 -1.10 -25.02
CA GLU A 151 -22.69 -2.09 -26.03
C GLU A 151 -22.86 -1.44 -27.41
N LEU A 152 -23.54 -0.30 -27.49
CA LEU A 152 -23.71 0.44 -28.73
C LEU A 152 -22.39 0.99 -29.30
N LYS A 153 -21.50 1.51 -28.44
CA LYS A 153 -20.27 2.17 -28.89
C LYS A 153 -19.14 1.20 -29.22
N PHE A 154 -18.99 0.16 -28.42
CA PHE A 154 -17.87 -0.78 -28.49
C PHE A 154 -18.26 -2.14 -29.09
N ASN A 155 -19.55 -2.37 -29.35
CA ASN A 155 -20.10 -3.63 -29.87
C ASN A 155 -19.74 -4.84 -28.99
N VAL A 156 -19.80 -4.64 -27.68
CA VAL A 156 -19.45 -5.63 -26.65
C VAL A 156 -20.43 -5.55 -25.48
N ARG A 157 -20.85 -6.71 -24.99
CA ARG A 157 -21.73 -6.77 -23.83
C ARG A 157 -20.90 -6.92 -22.56
N ILE A 158 -21.03 -5.94 -21.66
CA ILE A 158 -20.44 -6.00 -20.32
C ILE A 158 -21.55 -5.99 -19.28
N ASN A 159 -21.37 -6.78 -18.22
CA ASN A 159 -22.37 -6.89 -17.14
C ASN A 159 -21.82 -6.40 -15.80
N ASN A 160 -20.52 -6.14 -15.72
CA ASN A 160 -19.87 -5.63 -14.52
C ASN A 160 -18.57 -4.90 -14.88
N VAL A 161 -18.18 -3.97 -14.02
CA VAL A 161 -16.86 -3.34 -14.00
C VAL A 161 -16.33 -3.57 -12.59
N LYS A 162 -15.14 -4.16 -12.47
CA LYS A 162 -14.58 -4.45 -11.16
C LYS A 162 -14.04 -3.17 -10.54
N GLU A 163 -14.56 -2.86 -9.36
CA GLU A 163 -14.23 -1.66 -8.59
C GLU A 163 -13.17 -1.99 -7.55
N VAL A 164 -12.15 -1.14 -7.44
CA VAL A 164 -11.16 -1.20 -6.38
C VAL A 164 -11.30 0.06 -5.56
N HIS A 165 -11.96 -0.07 -4.41
CA HIS A 165 -11.98 0.95 -3.39
C HIS A 165 -10.92 0.62 -2.34
N LYS A 166 -10.01 1.56 -2.09
CA LYS A 166 -9.11 1.51 -0.95
C LYS A 166 -9.29 2.79 -0.16
N GLU A 167 -9.68 2.65 1.10
CA GLU A 167 -9.50 3.74 2.04
C GLU A 167 -8.03 4.15 1.96
N ASN A 168 -7.79 5.43 1.69
CA ASN A 168 -6.42 5.91 1.67
C ASN A 168 -5.93 5.80 3.12
N SER A 169 -4.79 5.14 3.30
CA SER A 169 -4.15 5.00 4.61
C SER A 169 -3.94 6.36 5.28
N GLY A 170 -4.05 7.47 4.54
CA GLY A 170 -4.10 8.84 5.06
C GLY A 170 -5.22 9.14 6.07
N ARG A 171 -6.21 8.25 6.31
CA ARG A 171 -7.08 8.35 7.50
C ARG A 171 -6.27 8.24 8.80
N GLN A 172 -5.13 7.55 8.73
CA GLN A 172 -3.98 7.81 9.57
C GLN A 172 -3.11 8.79 8.80
N SER A 173 -3.31 10.08 9.01
CA SER A 173 -2.13 10.94 8.92
C SER A 173 -1.01 10.22 9.66
N LEU A 174 0.22 10.42 9.23
CA LEU A 174 1.31 10.35 10.18
C LEU A 174 1.13 11.52 11.18
N ASN A 175 -0.04 11.58 11.85
CA ASN A 175 -0.17 12.03 13.20
C ASN A 175 0.88 11.19 13.90
N VAL A 176 2.05 11.78 14.04
CA VAL A 176 2.97 11.52 15.13
C VAL A 176 2.06 11.19 16.30
N PHE A 177 2.00 9.90 16.65
CA PHE A 177 1.06 9.41 17.63
C PHE A 177 1.32 10.26 18.88
N THR A 178 0.36 11.09 19.28
CA THR A 178 0.58 12.06 20.37
C THR A 178 0.85 11.36 21.70
N GLY A 179 0.58 10.05 21.76
CA GLY A 179 0.92 9.15 22.86
C GLY A 179 2.40 8.77 23.00
N GLY A 180 3.21 8.99 21.97
CA GLY A 180 4.62 8.59 21.92
C GLY A 180 4.85 7.07 21.92
N HIS A 181 6.12 6.68 21.80
CA HIS A 181 6.59 5.28 21.69
C HIS A 181 5.95 4.32 22.70
N LYS A 182 5.85 4.72 23.97
CA LYS A 182 5.29 3.87 25.04
C LYS A 182 3.82 3.49 24.80
N GLN A 183 3.00 4.42 24.32
CA GLN A 183 1.59 4.14 24.07
C GLN A 183 1.44 3.19 22.87
N ILE A 184 2.23 3.39 21.82
CA ILE A 184 2.20 2.50 20.64
C ILE A 184 2.65 1.09 21.02
N LEU A 185 3.68 0.91 21.85
CA LEU A 185 4.08 -0.40 22.36
C LEU A 185 2.98 -1.09 23.19
N SER A 186 2.19 -0.32 23.93
CA SER A 186 1.02 -0.86 24.64
C SER A 186 -0.05 -1.35 23.67
N GLU A 187 -0.33 -0.60 22.59
CA GLU A 187 -1.28 -1.01 21.55
C GLU A 187 -0.80 -2.24 20.77
N ILE A 188 0.50 -2.29 20.44
CA ILE A 188 1.15 -3.47 19.86
C ILE A 188 0.94 -4.70 20.75
N SER A 189 1.17 -4.54 22.06
CA SER A 189 0.98 -5.63 23.03
C SER A 189 -0.48 -6.09 23.08
N ASN A 190 -1.43 -5.15 23.11
CA ASN A 190 -2.86 -5.46 23.09
C ASN A 190 -3.27 -6.24 21.83
N ILE A 191 -2.84 -5.79 20.64
CA ILE A 191 -3.12 -6.49 19.38
C ILE A 191 -2.54 -7.91 19.40
N ILE A 192 -1.35 -8.09 19.94
CA ILE A 192 -0.73 -9.42 20.05
C ILE A 192 -1.52 -10.33 20.99
N GLU A 193 -2.02 -9.81 22.11
CA GLU A 193 -2.91 -10.56 22.99
C GLU A 193 -4.22 -10.94 22.30
N GLU A 194 -4.83 -10.03 21.53
CA GLU A 194 -6.01 -10.32 20.72
C GLU A 194 -5.74 -11.39 19.66
N MET A 195 -4.60 -11.31 18.97
CA MET A 195 -4.16 -12.34 18.03
C MET A 195 -4.00 -13.70 18.71
N HIS A 196 -3.40 -13.75 19.90
CA HIS A 196 -3.28 -14.98 20.67
C HIS A 196 -4.64 -15.53 21.10
N LYS A 197 -5.55 -14.68 21.57
CA LYS A 197 -6.93 -15.06 21.94
C LYS A 197 -7.67 -15.62 20.73
N TYR A 198 -7.64 -14.90 19.61
CA TYR A 198 -8.28 -15.31 18.36
C TYR A 198 -7.73 -16.64 17.86
N LYS A 199 -6.40 -16.79 17.79
CA LYS A 199 -5.76 -18.04 17.35
C LYS A 199 -6.17 -19.25 18.19
N ASN A 200 -6.41 -19.05 19.49
CA ASN A 200 -6.75 -20.12 20.42
C ASN A 200 -8.26 -20.22 20.71
N GLN A 201 -9.13 -19.50 19.98
CA GLN A 201 -10.57 -19.52 20.23
C GLN A 201 -11.21 -20.88 19.96
N SER A 202 -10.68 -21.63 19.00
CA SER A 202 -11.11 -23.00 18.68
C SER A 202 -9.97 -23.81 18.07
N ASN A 203 -10.08 -25.14 18.13
CA ASN A 203 -9.12 -26.05 17.50
C ASN A 203 -9.05 -25.85 15.97
N GLU A 204 -10.20 -25.54 15.36
CA GLU A 204 -10.29 -25.25 13.93
C GLU A 204 -9.50 -24.00 13.56
N VAL A 205 -9.74 -22.89 14.27
CA VAL A 205 -9.07 -21.61 14.02
C VAL A 205 -7.57 -21.74 14.23
N LYS A 206 -7.17 -22.42 15.32
CA LYS A 206 -5.76 -22.71 15.60
C LYS A 206 -5.09 -23.48 14.47
N ARG A 207 -5.76 -24.51 13.94
CA ARG A 207 -5.27 -25.33 12.81
C ARG A 207 -5.14 -24.50 11.54
N ILE A 208 -6.18 -23.73 11.18
CA ILE A 208 -6.19 -22.91 9.96
C ILE A 208 -5.08 -21.85 10.01
N ILE A 209 -4.95 -21.13 11.12
CA ILE A 209 -3.93 -20.09 11.29
C ILE A 209 -2.53 -20.70 11.34
N SER A 210 -2.35 -21.86 11.95
CA SER A 210 -1.02 -22.51 11.95
C SER A 210 -0.57 -22.89 10.54
N ASN A 211 -1.50 -23.22 9.64
CA ASN A 211 -1.21 -23.57 8.26
C ASN A 211 -1.08 -22.35 7.33
N THR A 212 -1.87 -21.30 7.58
CA THR A 212 -2.03 -20.17 6.63
C THR A 212 -1.51 -18.84 7.17
N GLY A 213 -1.17 -18.73 8.46
CA GLY A 213 -0.96 -17.46 9.15
C GLY A 213 0.19 -16.60 8.63
N PHE A 214 1.19 -17.19 7.96
CA PHE A 214 2.28 -16.47 7.29
C PHE A 214 2.01 -16.19 5.81
N ASN A 215 1.00 -16.82 5.21
CA ASN A 215 0.71 -16.79 3.77
C ASN A 215 -0.78 -16.46 3.49
N THR A 216 -1.40 -15.64 4.33
CA THR A 216 -2.83 -15.26 4.28
C THR A 216 -3.26 -14.82 2.88
N LYS A 217 -2.49 -13.92 2.24
CA LYS A 217 -2.78 -13.40 0.88
C LYS A 217 -2.78 -14.48 -0.21
N LYS A 218 -1.97 -15.53 -0.05
CA LYS A 218 -1.97 -16.68 -0.96
C LYS A 218 -3.14 -17.60 -0.64
N ALA A 219 -3.42 -17.83 0.64
CA ALA A 219 -4.51 -18.68 1.10
C ALA A 219 -5.89 -18.14 0.67
N LEU A 220 -6.12 -16.83 0.77
CA LEU A 220 -7.37 -16.16 0.34
C LEU A 220 -7.66 -16.24 -1.17
N LYS A 221 -6.65 -16.61 -1.98
CA LYS A 221 -6.81 -16.82 -3.43
C LYS A 221 -6.95 -18.29 -3.80
N HIS A 222 -6.82 -19.19 -2.83
CA HIS A 222 -6.71 -20.61 -3.08
C HIS A 222 -8.03 -21.31 -2.75
N PRO A 223 -8.66 -22.03 -3.70
CA PRO A 223 -10.00 -22.61 -3.52
C PRO A 223 -10.17 -23.52 -2.29
N LEU A 224 -9.11 -24.24 -1.89
CA LEU A 224 -9.11 -25.11 -0.70
C LEU A 224 -9.47 -24.41 0.61
N TYR A 225 -9.34 -23.08 0.69
CA TYR A 225 -9.60 -22.34 1.92
C TYR A 225 -10.88 -21.51 1.85
N ASN A 226 -11.75 -21.72 0.86
CA ASN A 226 -12.97 -20.93 0.69
C ASN A 226 -13.84 -20.90 1.96
N GLU A 227 -14.01 -22.06 2.62
CA GLU A 227 -14.77 -22.18 3.87
C GLU A 227 -14.06 -21.53 5.06
N SER A 228 -12.74 -21.37 4.98
CA SER A 228 -11.90 -20.75 6.02
C SER A 228 -11.59 -19.28 5.74
N HIS A 229 -12.14 -18.69 4.67
CA HIS A 229 -11.78 -17.34 4.24
C HIS A 229 -12.04 -16.28 5.30
N GLU A 230 -13.12 -16.39 6.08
CA GLU A 230 -13.41 -15.44 7.15
C GLU A 230 -12.32 -15.46 8.22
N ILE A 231 -11.88 -16.65 8.64
CA ILE A 231 -10.82 -16.83 9.62
C ILE A 231 -9.49 -16.23 9.12
N ILE A 232 -9.19 -16.49 7.85
CA ILE A 232 -7.95 -16.00 7.22
C ILE A 232 -7.99 -14.49 7.05
N ARG A 233 -9.14 -13.91 6.66
CA ARG A 233 -9.32 -12.46 6.53
C ARG A 233 -9.13 -11.76 7.87
N GLU A 234 -9.74 -12.29 8.93
CA GLU A 234 -9.63 -11.69 10.25
C GLU A 234 -8.18 -11.74 10.77
N TRP A 235 -7.49 -12.87 10.56
CA TRP A 235 -6.05 -12.96 10.86
C TRP A 235 -5.21 -11.96 10.05
N ASP A 236 -5.51 -11.80 8.75
CA ASP A 236 -4.84 -10.82 7.89
C ASP A 236 -5.08 -9.37 8.34
N ASN A 237 -6.29 -9.08 8.85
CA ASN A 237 -6.62 -7.78 9.43
C ASN A 237 -5.78 -7.49 10.67
N TYR A 238 -5.64 -8.45 11.61
CA TYR A 238 -4.77 -8.29 12.77
C TYR A 238 -3.32 -8.04 12.38
N LYS A 239 -2.79 -8.83 11.43
CA LYS A 239 -1.43 -8.64 10.92
C LYS A 239 -1.24 -7.26 10.28
N THR A 240 -2.23 -6.79 9.55
CA THR A 240 -2.21 -5.45 8.95
C THR A 240 -2.19 -4.37 10.03
N LYS A 241 -3.09 -4.46 11.04
CA LYS A 241 -3.10 -3.54 12.18
C LYS A 241 -1.75 -3.52 12.92
N LEU A 242 -1.18 -4.70 13.21
CA LEU A 242 0.12 -4.82 13.89
C LEU A 242 1.26 -4.19 13.07
N LYS A 243 1.31 -4.50 11.77
CA LYS A 243 2.30 -3.90 10.85
C LYS A 243 2.18 -2.39 10.84
N ASP A 244 0.96 -1.88 10.86
CA ASP A 244 0.66 -0.46 10.80
C ASP A 244 1.15 0.27 12.06
N LEU A 245 0.91 -0.30 13.24
CA LEU A 245 1.44 0.22 14.51
C LEU A 245 2.96 0.22 14.54
N ILE A 246 3.62 -0.82 14.04
CA ILE A 246 5.09 -0.88 13.98
C ILE A 246 5.65 0.21 13.06
N ILE A 247 5.05 0.44 11.89
CA ILE A 247 5.49 1.51 10.98
C ILE A 247 5.33 2.89 11.62
N GLN A 248 4.23 3.10 12.36
CA GLN A 248 4.01 4.35 13.10
C GLN A 248 5.05 4.54 14.20
N ASP A 249 5.36 3.49 14.95
CA ASP A 249 6.35 3.54 16.03
C ASP A 249 7.76 3.77 15.50
N LEU A 250 8.19 3.04 14.46
CA LEU A 250 9.46 3.27 13.75
C LEU A 250 9.57 4.73 13.29
N THR A 251 8.50 5.27 12.73
CA THR A 251 8.44 6.67 12.33
C THR A 251 8.65 7.60 13.52
N SER A 252 7.95 7.36 14.63
CA SER A 252 8.07 8.17 15.84
C SER A 252 9.46 8.12 16.47
N ILE A 253 10.17 6.99 16.40
CA ILE A 253 11.51 6.83 17.00
C ILE A 253 12.59 7.42 16.09
N ILE A 254 12.55 7.09 14.80
CA ILE A 254 13.64 7.38 13.85
C ILE A 254 13.48 8.79 13.26
N ALA A 255 12.27 9.14 12.84
CA ALA A 255 11.96 10.36 12.11
C ALA A 255 10.71 11.05 12.68
N PRO A 256 10.74 11.51 13.95
CA PRO A 256 9.58 12.09 14.64
C PRO A 256 9.00 13.32 13.95
N GLU A 257 9.82 14.10 13.24
CA GLU A 257 9.33 15.24 12.47
C GLU A 257 8.80 14.84 11.08
N TYR A 258 9.08 13.61 10.63
CA TYR A 258 8.67 12.99 9.37
C TYR A 258 8.76 13.92 8.14
N LYS A 259 9.95 14.48 7.91
CA LYS A 259 10.21 15.42 6.83
C LYS A 259 11.16 14.81 5.82
N PHE A 260 10.67 14.64 4.60
CA PHE A 260 11.53 14.28 3.49
C PHE A 260 12.12 15.54 2.85
N ASP A 261 13.31 15.37 2.29
CA ASP A 261 13.86 16.36 1.38
C ASP A 261 13.18 16.22 0.01
N HIS A 262 12.73 17.33 -0.54
CA HIS A 262 12.09 17.37 -1.85
C HIS A 262 13.02 16.89 -2.98
N ASP A 263 14.32 17.20 -2.92
CA ASP A 263 15.30 16.78 -3.93
C ASP A 263 15.41 15.26 -3.97
N PHE A 264 15.53 14.62 -2.80
CA PHE A 264 15.50 13.17 -2.67
C PHE A 264 14.24 12.53 -3.28
N LEU A 265 13.05 13.13 -3.05
CA LEU A 265 11.80 12.59 -3.62
C LEU A 265 11.69 12.81 -5.13
N GLU A 266 12.18 13.95 -5.65
CA GLU A 266 12.22 14.21 -7.10
C GLU A 266 13.15 13.24 -7.83
N GLU A 267 14.30 12.89 -7.25
CA GLU A 267 15.20 11.86 -7.77
C GLU A 267 14.54 10.47 -7.80
N LEU A 268 13.72 10.17 -6.79
CA LEU A 268 12.86 8.97 -6.77
C LEU A 268 11.64 9.07 -7.71
N GLY A 269 11.52 10.13 -8.50
CA GLY A 269 10.50 10.30 -9.52
C GLY A 269 9.14 10.75 -9.00
N PHE A 270 9.06 11.27 -7.77
CA PHE A 270 7.87 11.91 -7.27
C PHE A 270 7.65 13.27 -7.93
N LYS A 271 6.40 13.76 -7.92
CA LYS A 271 6.04 15.09 -8.38
C LYS A 271 5.49 15.94 -7.23
N LYS A 272 5.50 17.26 -7.41
CA LYS A 272 4.77 18.19 -6.54
C LYS A 272 3.26 17.92 -6.62
N CYS A 273 2.58 17.95 -5.48
CA CYS A 273 1.12 17.92 -5.44
C CYS A 273 0.56 19.22 -6.02
N SER A 274 -0.28 19.15 -7.05
CA SER A 274 -0.87 20.32 -7.71
C SER A 274 -1.90 21.09 -6.87
N LYS A 275 -2.21 20.62 -5.65
CA LYS A 275 -3.17 21.27 -4.74
C LYS A 275 -2.50 22.07 -3.62
N CYS A 276 -1.26 21.74 -3.24
CA CYS A 276 -0.56 22.40 -2.14
C CYS A 276 0.86 22.89 -2.50
N PHE A 277 1.22 22.87 -3.79
CA PHE A 277 2.39 23.52 -4.36
C PHE A 277 2.00 24.44 -5.51
#